data_AF-A0A965XTY0-F1
#
_entry.id   AF-A0A965XTY0-F1
#
_cell.length_a   1.000
_cell.length_b   1.000
_cell.length_c   1.000
_cell.angle_alpha   90.00
_cell.angle_beta   90.00
_cell.angle_gamma   90.00
#
_symmetry.space_group_name_H-M   'P 1'
#
loop_
_entity.id
_entity.type
_entity.pdbx_description
1 polymer ?
#
loop_
_entity_poly.entity_id
_entity_poly.type
_entity_poly.pdbx_seq_one_letter_code
_entity_poly.pdbx_strand_id
1 'polypeptide(L)'
;MAGIGIIRCEKNEKRCPLTGGFKAMASASQGFVGYEGCEPMGVLTCRCPGDGFVDLAKILKAKGAEAIHVPTCTFAHKEGNVWEMGGGFCDHIDALVRQAAAETGILVVKGTAHLPGGYQPERFEM
;
A
#
# COMPACT_ATOMS: atom_id res chain seq x y z
N MET A 1 -2.20 -17.89 -5.85
CA MET A 1 -1.82 -16.50 -6.12
C MET A 1 -2.74 -15.62 -5.31
N ALA A 2 -2.21 -14.61 -4.61
CA ALA A 2 -3.00 -13.69 -3.80
C ALA A 2 -3.48 -12.50 -4.63
N GLY A 3 -4.76 -12.17 -4.57
CA GLY A 3 -5.33 -10.96 -5.17
C GLY A 3 -4.89 -9.70 -4.44
N ILE A 4 -4.18 -8.80 -5.12
CA ILE A 4 -3.58 -7.59 -4.54
C ILE A 4 -4.29 -6.34 -5.06
N GLY A 5 -4.89 -5.58 -4.15
CA GLY A 5 -5.29 -4.20 -4.38
C GLY A 5 -4.20 -3.20 -3.96
N ILE A 6 -4.11 -2.05 -4.63
CA ILE A 6 -3.24 -0.95 -4.19
C ILE A 6 -4.08 0.31 -4.01
N ILE A 7 -4.00 0.92 -2.83
CA ILE A 7 -4.57 2.25 -2.58
C ILE A 7 -3.43 3.26 -2.52
N ARG A 8 -3.35 4.13 -3.52
CA ARG A 8 -2.32 5.17 -3.63
C ARG A 8 -2.81 6.53 -3.14
N CYS A 9 -1.89 7.43 -2.81
CA CYS A 9 -2.18 8.81 -2.45
C CYS A 9 -2.20 9.72 -3.69
N GLU A 10 -3.16 10.63 -3.77
CA GLU A 10 -3.26 11.62 -4.84
C GLU A 10 -2.04 12.55 -4.94
N LYS A 11 -1.38 12.86 -3.82
CA LYS A 11 -0.21 13.77 -3.77
C LYS A 11 0.95 13.29 -4.66
N ASN A 12 0.99 11.99 -4.97
CA ASN A 12 2.01 11.42 -5.85
C ASN A 12 1.42 10.82 -7.14
N GLU A 13 0.13 11.06 -7.44
CA GLU A 13 -0.55 10.34 -8.53
C GLU A 13 -0.03 10.65 -9.93
N LYS A 14 0.31 11.92 -10.15
CA LYS A 14 0.80 12.44 -11.43
C LYS A 14 2.31 12.27 -11.63
N ARG A 15 3.03 11.74 -10.64
CA ARG A 15 4.50 11.60 -10.66
C ARG A 15 4.94 10.14 -10.62
N CYS A 16 4.26 9.33 -9.81
CA CYS A 16 4.59 7.91 -9.66
C CYS A 16 3.67 7.06 -10.53
N PRO A 17 4.17 6.31 -11.52
CA PRO A 17 3.37 5.33 -12.26
C PRO A 17 3.29 3.96 -11.56
N LEU A 18 3.76 3.84 -10.30
CA LEU A 18 3.88 2.59 -9.54
C LEU A 18 4.82 1.54 -10.15
N THR A 19 5.68 1.87 -11.12
CA THR A 19 6.60 0.91 -11.78
C THR A 19 7.40 0.07 -10.79
N GLY A 20 7.98 0.70 -9.75
CA GLY A 20 8.69 -0.02 -8.70
C GLY A 20 7.77 -0.96 -7.92
N GLY A 21 6.57 -0.47 -7.54
CA GLY A 21 5.56 -1.26 -6.83
C GLY A 21 5.11 -2.49 -7.62
N PHE A 22 4.83 -2.34 -8.92
CA PHE A 22 4.45 -3.46 -9.78
C PHE A 22 5.58 -4.47 -9.99
N LYS A 23 6.83 -4.01 -10.15
CA LYS A 23 7.99 -4.91 -10.21
C LYS A 23 8.16 -5.71 -8.93
N ALA A 24 8.03 -5.06 -7.77
CA ALA A 24 8.12 -5.72 -6.47
C ALA A 24 6.99 -6.74 -6.26
N MET A 25 5.77 -6.41 -6.68
CA MET A 25 4.62 -7.31 -6.65
C MET A 25 4.83 -8.53 -7.54
N ALA A 26 5.30 -8.33 -8.78
CA ALA A 26 5.54 -9.41 -9.73
C ALA A 26 6.65 -10.38 -9.26
N SER A 27 7.61 -9.90 -8.48
CA SER A 27 8.69 -10.72 -7.92
C SER A 27 8.47 -11.16 -6.48
N ALA A 28 7.30 -10.92 -5.90
CA ALA A 28 6.98 -11.22 -4.49
C ALA A 28 8.06 -10.71 -3.50
N SER A 29 8.55 -9.49 -3.73
CA SER A 29 9.64 -8.89 -2.97
C SER A 29 9.20 -7.63 -2.22
N GLN A 30 10.05 -7.16 -1.30
CA GLN A 30 9.80 -5.94 -0.53
C GLN A 30 8.46 -6.00 0.22
N GLY A 31 7.52 -5.09 -0.06
CA GLY A 31 6.20 -5.09 0.56
C GLY A 31 5.42 -6.38 0.35
N PHE A 32 5.80 -7.19 -0.65
CA PHE A 32 5.12 -8.41 -1.07
C PHE A 32 5.81 -9.70 -0.59
N VAL A 33 6.80 -9.62 0.29
CA VAL A 33 7.43 -10.82 0.87
C VAL A 33 6.38 -11.67 1.61
N GLY A 34 6.47 -12.98 1.40
CA GLY A 34 5.58 -13.97 2.04
C GLY A 34 4.40 -14.41 1.19
N TYR A 35 4.15 -13.77 0.03
CA TYR A 35 3.21 -14.32 -0.95
C TYR A 35 3.92 -15.34 -1.86
N GLU A 36 3.24 -16.44 -2.18
CA GLU A 36 3.72 -17.40 -3.20
C GLU A 36 3.63 -16.83 -4.63
N GLY A 37 2.76 -15.84 -4.83
CA GLY A 37 2.60 -15.10 -6.09
C GLY A 37 1.45 -14.11 -5.97
N CYS A 38 1.52 -13.02 -6.72
CA CYS A 38 0.58 -11.89 -6.62
C CYS A 38 -0.16 -11.66 -7.94
N GLU A 39 -1.45 -11.34 -7.87
CA GLU A 39 -2.28 -10.94 -9.01
C GLU A 39 -2.87 -9.55 -8.79
N PRO A 40 -2.75 -8.59 -9.73
CA PRO A 40 -3.30 -7.26 -9.56
C PRO A 40 -4.84 -7.25 -9.66
N MET A 41 -5.52 -6.83 -8.60
CA MET A 41 -6.99 -6.65 -8.58
C MET A 41 -7.41 -5.21 -8.91
N GLY A 42 -6.53 -4.24 -8.69
CA GLY A 42 -6.80 -2.85 -9.04
C GLY A 42 -5.93 -1.85 -8.31
N VAL A 43 -5.90 -0.63 -8.85
CA VAL A 43 -5.28 0.53 -8.21
C VAL A 43 -6.32 1.63 -8.07
N LEU A 44 -6.56 2.10 -6.85
CA LEU A 44 -7.44 3.22 -6.56
C LEU A 44 -6.66 4.36 -5.90
N THR A 45 -7.04 5.61 -6.19
CA THR A 45 -6.44 6.78 -5.55
C THR A 45 -7.34 7.30 -4.44
N CYS A 46 -6.81 7.36 -3.23
CA CYS A 46 -7.41 8.06 -2.10
C CYS A 46 -7.16 9.58 -2.18
N ARG A 47 -8.13 10.37 -1.71
CA ARG A 47 -8.09 11.83 -1.65
C ARG A 47 -7.75 12.28 -0.22
N CYS A 48 -6.91 13.29 -0.08
CA CYS A 48 -6.43 13.73 1.22
C CYS A 48 -7.51 14.52 1.96
N PRO A 49 -7.66 14.35 3.29
CA PRO A 49 -6.73 13.70 4.23
C PRO A 49 -6.94 12.18 4.44
N GLY A 50 -7.56 11.46 3.52
CA GLY A 50 -7.91 10.04 3.69
C GLY A 50 -9.33 9.70 3.21
N ASP A 51 -10.00 10.65 2.58
CA ASP A 51 -11.40 10.57 2.16
C ASP A 51 -11.66 9.34 1.32
N GLY A 52 -12.64 8.56 1.77
CA GLY A 52 -13.08 7.34 1.11
C GLY A 52 -12.09 6.17 1.19
N PHE A 53 -10.97 6.26 1.92
CA PHE A 53 -9.96 5.18 1.95
C PHE A 53 -10.56 3.80 2.25
N VAL A 54 -11.44 3.73 3.26
CA VAL A 54 -12.11 2.49 3.64
C VAL A 54 -13.09 1.99 2.56
N ASP A 55 -13.81 2.90 1.91
CA ASP A 55 -14.72 2.51 0.82
C ASP A 55 -13.96 2.01 -0.41
N LEU A 56 -12.81 2.62 -0.73
CA LEU A 56 -11.90 2.11 -1.76
C LEU A 56 -11.40 0.70 -1.40
N ALA A 57 -11.10 0.45 -0.12
CA ALA A 57 -10.73 -0.88 0.36
C ALA A 57 -11.87 -1.90 0.20
N LYS A 58 -13.10 -1.52 0.54
CA LYS A 58 -14.31 -2.33 0.32
C LYS A 58 -14.54 -2.62 -1.16
N ILE A 59 -14.31 -1.65 -2.05
CA ILE A 59 -14.40 -1.83 -3.51
C ILE A 59 -13.37 -2.87 -3.98
N LEU A 60 -12.11 -2.74 -3.57
CA LEU A 60 -11.06 -3.70 -3.96
C LEU A 60 -11.35 -5.10 -3.45
N LYS A 61 -11.80 -5.24 -2.18
CA LYS A 61 -12.27 -6.52 -1.62
C LYS A 61 -13.39 -7.13 -2.48
N ALA A 62 -14.40 -6.33 -2.83
CA ALA A 62 -15.51 -6.80 -3.66
C ALA A 62 -15.09 -7.21 -5.09
N LYS A 63 -13.87 -6.84 -5.52
CA LYS A 63 -13.26 -7.27 -6.79
C LYS A 63 -12.26 -8.42 -6.63
N GLY A 64 -12.14 -9.01 -5.45
CA GLY A 64 -11.29 -10.17 -5.20
C GLY A 64 -9.93 -9.85 -4.56
N ALA A 65 -9.71 -8.63 -4.07
CA ALA A 65 -8.50 -8.35 -3.29
C ALA A 65 -8.55 -9.13 -1.96
N GLU A 66 -7.54 -9.97 -1.75
CA GLU A 66 -7.24 -10.67 -0.50
C GLU A 66 -6.32 -9.84 0.40
N ALA A 67 -5.52 -8.94 -0.21
CA ALA A 67 -4.72 -7.96 0.49
C ALA A 67 -4.72 -6.60 -0.22
N ILE A 68 -4.59 -5.53 0.58
CA ILE A 68 -4.42 -4.17 0.10
C ILE A 68 -3.05 -3.66 0.50
N HIS A 69 -2.30 -3.12 -0.45
CA HIS A 69 -1.02 -2.47 -0.19
C HIS A 69 -1.13 -0.96 -0.34
N VAL A 70 -0.54 -0.23 0.62
CA VAL A 70 -0.34 1.22 0.49
C VAL A 70 1.10 1.54 0.10
N PRO A 71 1.35 2.43 -0.88
CA PRO A 71 2.71 2.73 -1.33
C PRO A 71 3.60 3.31 -0.22
N THR A 72 4.87 2.96 -0.25
CA THR A 72 5.87 3.38 0.76
C THR A 72 5.94 4.90 0.96
N CYS A 73 5.74 5.67 -0.10
CA CYS A 73 5.71 7.14 -0.02
C CYS A 73 4.58 7.72 0.84
N THR A 74 3.64 6.89 1.30
CA THR A 74 2.61 7.34 2.25
C THR A 74 3.19 7.54 3.66
N PHE A 75 4.23 6.80 4.05
CA PHE A 75 4.85 6.84 5.39
C PHE A 75 6.36 7.10 5.41
N ALA A 76 7.01 7.09 4.25
CA ALA A 76 8.45 7.32 4.08
C ALA A 76 8.71 8.37 3.00
N HIS A 77 9.90 8.95 3.01
CA HIS A 77 10.35 9.91 2.00
C HIS A 77 11.69 9.47 1.39
N LYS A 78 12.04 10.09 0.26
CA LYS A 78 13.30 9.84 -0.44
C LYS A 78 14.27 10.97 -0.11
N GLU A 79 15.39 10.65 0.51
CA GLU A 79 16.50 11.55 0.77
C GLU A 79 17.71 11.10 -0.09
N GLY A 80 18.07 11.92 -1.08
CA GLY A 80 19.05 11.53 -2.10
C GLY A 80 18.67 10.23 -2.83
N ASN A 81 19.42 9.16 -2.58
CA ASN A 81 19.21 7.83 -3.16
C ASN A 81 18.64 6.80 -2.19
N VAL A 82 18.37 7.19 -0.94
CA VAL A 82 17.88 6.31 0.12
C VAL A 82 16.44 6.67 0.46
N TRP A 83 15.69 5.69 0.94
CA TRP A 83 14.37 5.90 1.51
C TRP A 83 14.47 5.87 3.04
N GLU A 84 13.92 6.89 3.67
CA GLU A 84 13.95 7.06 5.12
C GLU A 84 12.53 7.04 5.70
N MET A 85 12.41 6.48 6.90
CA MET A 85 11.13 6.46 7.62
C MET A 85 10.68 7.87 8.00
N GLY A 86 9.37 8.10 7.99
CA GLY A 86 8.78 9.42 8.28
C GLY A 86 8.75 10.34 7.07
N GLY A 87 8.13 11.51 7.22
CA GLY A 87 8.03 12.52 6.16
C GLY A 87 7.21 12.10 4.93
N GLY A 88 6.45 11.00 5.03
CA GLY A 88 5.58 10.52 3.96
C GLY A 88 4.42 11.47 3.66
N PHE A 89 3.73 11.24 2.54
CA PHE A 89 2.64 12.10 2.08
C PHE A 89 1.38 12.08 2.97
N CYS A 90 1.26 11.12 3.89
CA CYS A 90 0.09 10.94 4.74
C CYS A 90 0.48 10.79 6.21
N ASP A 91 0.07 11.76 7.01
CA ASP A 91 0.20 11.83 8.47
C ASP A 91 -0.82 10.97 9.22
N HIS A 92 -1.82 10.41 8.52
CA HIS A 92 -2.89 9.58 9.09
C HIS A 92 -2.87 8.14 8.59
N ILE A 93 -1.84 7.71 7.86
CA ILE A 93 -1.83 6.42 7.18
C ILE A 93 -2.03 5.24 8.15
N ASP A 94 -1.48 5.33 9.36
CA ASP A 94 -1.60 4.27 10.38
C ASP A 94 -3.05 4.07 10.84
N ALA A 95 -3.79 5.16 11.01
CA ALA A 95 -5.21 5.08 11.36
C ALA A 95 -6.02 4.51 10.20
N LEU A 96 -5.75 4.97 8.97
CA LEU A 96 -6.47 4.54 7.77
C LEU A 96 -6.29 3.04 7.48
N VAL A 97 -5.07 2.52 7.57
CA VAL A 97 -4.82 1.08 7.31
C VAL A 97 -5.42 0.19 8.39
N ARG A 98 -5.37 0.60 9.66
CA ARG A 98 -6.02 -0.13 10.77
C ARG A 98 -7.53 -0.15 10.61
N GLN A 99 -8.14 0.99 10.32
CA GLN A 99 -9.58 1.09 10.11
C GLN A 99 -10.01 0.26 8.89
N ALA A 100 -9.30 0.34 7.78
CA ALA A 100 -9.60 -0.46 6.60
C ALA A 100 -9.48 -1.96 6.89
N ALA A 101 -8.43 -2.42 7.58
CA ALA A 101 -8.29 -3.82 7.97
C ALA A 101 -9.48 -4.27 8.84
N ALA A 102 -9.83 -3.49 9.87
CA ALA A 102 -10.95 -3.80 10.76
C ALA A 102 -12.32 -3.82 10.04
N GLU A 103 -12.58 -2.88 9.13
CA GLU A 103 -13.88 -2.80 8.45
C GLU A 103 -14.03 -3.75 7.25
N THR A 104 -12.91 -4.12 6.62
CA THR A 104 -12.94 -5.03 5.47
C THR A 104 -12.67 -6.47 5.86
N GLY A 105 -11.99 -6.73 6.98
CA GLY A 105 -11.54 -8.06 7.38
C GLY A 105 -10.52 -8.69 6.43
N ILE A 106 -9.89 -7.90 5.55
CA ILE A 106 -8.79 -8.36 4.70
C ILE A 106 -7.48 -7.71 5.14
N LEU A 107 -6.36 -8.35 4.79
CA LEU A 107 -5.03 -7.87 5.12
C LEU A 107 -4.77 -6.51 4.48
N VAL A 108 -4.29 -5.54 5.27
CA VAL A 108 -3.75 -4.29 4.76
C VAL A 108 -2.26 -4.22 5.09
N VAL A 109 -1.41 -3.91 4.12
CA VAL A 109 0.04 -3.88 4.26
C VAL A 109 0.58 -2.48 3.98
N LYS A 110 1.38 -1.95 4.91
CA LYS A 110 2.16 -0.73 4.70
C LYS A 110 3.43 -1.05 3.93
N GLY A 111 3.38 -0.83 2.62
CA GLY A 111 4.56 -0.91 1.76
C GLY A 111 4.30 -1.53 0.41
N THR A 112 5.05 -1.05 -0.57
CA THR A 112 5.16 -1.67 -1.90
C THR A 112 6.64 -1.86 -2.25
N ALA A 113 7.22 -0.91 -2.98
CA ALA A 113 8.63 -0.89 -3.32
C ALA A 113 9.36 0.25 -2.62
N HIS A 114 10.69 0.20 -2.64
CA HIS A 114 11.55 1.20 -2.02
C HIS A 114 11.37 1.30 -0.50
N LEU A 115 11.26 0.16 0.18
CA LEU A 115 11.14 0.17 1.63
C LEU A 115 12.42 0.78 2.25
N PRO A 116 12.29 1.58 3.33
CA PRO A 116 13.44 2.07 4.06
C PRO A 116 14.33 0.94 4.58
N GLY A 117 15.63 1.23 4.76
CA GLY A 117 16.59 0.23 5.23
C GLY A 117 16.17 -0.41 6.55
N GLY A 118 16.09 -1.74 6.59
CA GLY A 118 15.67 -2.50 7.77
C GLY A 118 14.17 -2.50 8.07
N TYR A 119 13.35 -1.77 7.31
CA TYR A 119 11.90 -1.77 7.48
C TYR A 119 11.31 -3.14 7.08
N GLN A 120 10.54 -3.71 7.99
CA GLN A 120 9.69 -4.87 7.72
C GLN A 120 8.27 -4.37 7.49
N PRO A 121 7.60 -4.76 6.38
CA PRO A 121 6.24 -4.34 6.10
C PRO A 121 5.31 -4.62 7.26
N GLU A 122 4.67 -3.57 7.78
CA GLU A 122 3.63 -3.73 8.79
C GLU A 122 2.38 -4.31 8.14
N ARG A 123 1.83 -5.34 8.79
CA ARG A 123 0.68 -6.12 8.34
C ARG A 123 -0.46 -5.90 9.34
N PHE A 124 -1.60 -5.45 8.84
CA PHE A 124 -2.77 -5.13 9.64
C PHE A 124 -3.88 -6.11 9.26
N GLU A 125 -4.29 -6.88 10.25
CA GLU A 125 -5.34 -7.90 10.17
C GLU A 125 -6.35 -7.61 11.29
N MET A 126 -7.56 -8.19 11.20
CA MET A 126 -8.62 -8.03 12.21
C MET A 126 -8.37 -8.90 13.44
#